data_AF-A0A1F1KFR1-F1
#
_entry.id   AF-A0A1F1KFR1-F1
#
_cell.length_a   1.000
_cell.length_b   1.000
_cell.length_c   1.000
_cell.angle_alpha   90.00
_cell.angle_beta   90.00
_cell.angle_gamma   90.00
#
_symmetry.space_group_name_H-M   'P 1'
#
loop_
_entity.id
_entity.type
_entity.pdbx_description
1 polymer ?
#
loop_
_entity_poly.entity_id
_entity_poly.type
_entity_poly.pdbx_seq_one_letter_code
_entity_poly.pdbx_strand_id
1 'polypeptide(L)'
;MAVFSAIDARADAEAALGEALIELKDLGVAQSDLAEMTGLSAREVGAAIRAAKDHTATGDSTPDTGDEHAPDTTSDHNGDQSH
;
A
#
# COMPACT_ATOMS: atom_id res chain seq x y z
N MET A 1 -14.37 -8.45 16.15
CA MET A 1 -13.39 -8.32 15.05
C MET A 1 -14.14 -8.20 13.72
N ALA A 2 -14.67 -7.02 13.37
CA ALA A 2 -15.46 -6.85 12.13
C ALA A 2 -15.10 -5.55 11.38
N VAL A 3 -14.70 -4.51 12.12
CA VAL A 3 -14.38 -3.20 11.55
C VAL A 3 -13.04 -3.20 10.80
N PHE A 4 -11.99 -3.82 11.36
CA PHE A 4 -10.69 -3.90 10.69
C PHE A 4 -10.75 -4.66 9.35
N SER A 5 -11.51 -5.77 9.31
CA SER A 5 -11.74 -6.52 8.06
C SER A 5 -12.52 -5.72 7.00
N ALA A 6 -13.46 -4.86 7.41
CA ALA A 6 -14.18 -4.00 6.48
C ALA A 6 -13.29 -2.88 5.91
N ILE A 7 -12.31 -2.41 6.70
CA ILE A 7 -11.33 -1.41 6.24
C ILE A 7 -10.37 -2.04 5.23
N ASP A 8 -9.87 -3.25 5.51
CA ASP A 8 -9.00 -3.97 4.57
C ASP A 8 -9.73 -4.28 3.26
N ALA A 9 -10.97 -4.79 3.33
CA ALA A 9 -11.78 -5.05 2.12
C ALA A 9 -12.07 -3.79 1.31
N ARG A 10 -12.20 -2.64 1.97
CA ARG A 10 -12.38 -1.34 1.30
C ARG A 10 -11.08 -0.93 0.59
N ALA A 11 -9.93 -1.10 1.23
CA ALA A 11 -8.64 -0.80 0.63
C ALA A 11 -8.37 -1.67 -0.62
N ASP A 12 -8.67 -2.97 -0.53
CA ASP A 12 -8.54 -3.90 -1.67
C ASP A 12 -9.47 -3.51 -2.82
N ALA A 13 -10.72 -3.11 -2.51
CA ALA A 13 -11.67 -2.66 -3.52
C ALA A 13 -11.22 -1.35 -4.20
N GLU A 14 -10.62 -0.42 -3.45
CA GLU A 14 -10.07 0.83 -3.99
C GLU A 14 -8.86 0.57 -4.91
N ALA A 15 -7.98 -0.36 -4.53
CA ALA A 15 -6.85 -0.79 -5.36
C ALA A 15 -7.34 -1.44 -6.67
N ALA A 16 -8.25 -2.41 -6.57
CA ALA A 16 -8.83 -3.10 -7.74
C ALA A 16 -9.55 -2.13 -8.69
N LEU A 17 -10.27 -1.15 -8.14
CA LEU A 17 -10.91 -0.10 -8.94
C LEU A 17 -9.87 0.75 -9.68
N GLY A 18 -8.81 1.18 -9.00
CA GLY A 18 -7.75 1.99 -9.61
C GLY A 18 -7.02 1.26 -10.73
N GLU A 19 -6.73 -0.04 -10.57
CA GLU A 19 -6.15 -0.89 -11.62
C GLU A 19 -7.07 -0.99 -12.85
N ALA A 20 -8.36 -1.29 -12.63
CA ALA A 20 -9.33 -1.36 -13.72
C ALA A 20 -9.45 -0.02 -14.49
N LEU A 21 -9.37 1.11 -13.78
CA LEU A 21 -9.37 2.43 -14.41
C LEU A 21 -8.10 2.70 -15.23
N ILE A 22 -6.93 2.19 -14.81
CA ILE A 22 -5.68 2.25 -15.57
C ILE A 22 -5.81 1.45 -16.86
N GLU A 23 -6.27 0.20 -16.78
CA GLU A 23 -6.43 -0.67 -17.95
C GLU A 23 -7.35 -0.05 -19.00
N LEU A 24 -8.49 0.48 -18.58
CA LEU A 24 -9.43 1.13 -19.49
C LEU A 24 -8.84 2.40 -20.12
N LYS A 25 -8.11 3.20 -19.33
CA LYS A 25 -7.42 4.39 -19.86
C LYS A 25 -6.33 4.01 -20.87
N ASP A 26 -5.61 2.91 -20.64
CA ASP A 26 -4.56 2.42 -21.54
C ASP A 26 -5.14 1.80 -22.82
N LEU A 27 -6.38 1.31 -22.77
CA LEU A 27 -7.17 0.94 -23.95
C LEU A 27 -7.68 2.17 -24.75
N GLY A 28 -7.47 3.38 -24.23
CA GLY A 28 -7.82 4.64 -24.88
C GLY A 28 -9.17 5.21 -24.49
N VAL A 29 -9.81 4.69 -23.43
CA VAL A 29 -11.06 5.26 -22.91
C VAL A 29 -10.78 6.64 -22.31
N ALA A 30 -11.59 7.64 -22.69
CA ALA A 30 -11.43 9.00 -22.20
C ALA A 30 -11.81 9.09 -20.72
N GLN A 31 -11.16 9.99 -19.98
CA GLN A 31 -11.42 10.16 -18.55
C GLN A 31 -12.85 10.64 -18.24
N SER A 32 -13.49 11.37 -19.17
CA SER A 32 -14.90 11.72 -19.09
C SER A 32 -15.79 10.48 -19.09
N ASP A 33 -15.49 9.53 -19.96
CA ASP A 33 -16.32 8.34 -20.17
C ASP A 33 -16.17 7.39 -18.98
N LEU A 34 -14.95 7.30 -18.41
CA LEU A 34 -14.71 6.59 -17.15
C LEU A 34 -15.52 7.17 -15.98
N ALA A 35 -15.59 8.50 -15.89
CA ALA A 35 -16.37 9.20 -14.88
C ALA A 35 -17.87 8.88 -15.03
N GLU A 36 -18.40 8.89 -16.26
CA GLU A 36 -19.78 8.52 -16.55
C GLU A 36 -20.08 7.05 -16.22
N MET A 37 -19.18 6.11 -16.58
CA MET A 37 -19.36 4.68 -16.34
C MET A 37 -19.35 4.31 -14.86
N THR A 38 -18.52 4.99 -14.07
CA THR A 38 -18.35 4.69 -12.64
C THR A 38 -19.24 5.53 -11.73
N GLY A 39 -19.85 6.59 -12.26
CA GLY A 39 -20.57 7.59 -11.47
C GLY A 39 -19.65 8.47 -10.62
N LEU A 40 -18.34 8.40 -10.83
CA LEU A 40 -17.34 9.23 -10.17
C LEU A 40 -17.15 10.54 -10.94
N SER A 41 -16.62 11.56 -10.27
CA SER A 41 -16.11 12.74 -10.97
C SER A 41 -14.79 12.46 -11.67
N ALA A 42 -14.49 13.21 -12.73
CA ALA A 42 -13.19 13.12 -13.41
C ALA A 42 -12.00 13.32 -12.46
N ARG A 43 -12.16 14.10 -11.39
CA ARG A 43 -11.14 14.29 -10.36
C ARG A 43 -10.92 13.03 -9.53
N GLU A 44 -11.99 12.35 -9.14
CA GLU A 44 -11.94 11.10 -8.40
C GLU A 44 -11.34 9.97 -9.24
N VAL A 45 -11.70 9.89 -10.52
CA VAL A 45 -11.07 8.95 -11.48
C VAL A 45 -9.56 9.19 -11.54
N GLY A 46 -9.13 10.46 -11.67
CA GLY A 46 -7.70 10.80 -11.68
C GLY A 46 -6.98 10.49 -10.36
N ALA A 47 -7.68 10.65 -9.23
CA ALA A 47 -7.13 10.32 -7.91
C ALA A 47 -6.98 8.80 -7.72
N ALA A 48 -7.99 8.01 -8.11
CA ALA A 48 -7.95 6.55 -8.03
C ALA A 48 -6.83 5.96 -8.90
N ILE A 49 -6.68 6.46 -10.14
CA ILE A 49 -5.58 6.06 -11.04
C ILE A 49 -4.21 6.37 -10.42
N ARG A 50 -4.06 7.56 -9.80
CA ARG A 50 -2.79 7.93 -9.16
C ARG A 50 -2.52 7.03 -7.96
N ALA A 51 -3.51 6.81 -7.11
CA ALA A 51 -3.40 5.95 -5.93
C ALA A 51 -2.98 4.52 -6.31
N ALA A 52 -3.56 3.93 -7.36
CA ALA A 52 -3.17 2.61 -7.84
C ALA A 52 -1.71 2.58 -8.35
N LYS A 53 -1.29 3.59 -9.14
CA LYS A 53 0.11 3.70 -9.57
C LYS A 53 1.08 3.80 -8.40
N ASP A 54 0.75 4.57 -7.37
CA ASP A 54 1.58 4.69 -6.18
C ASP A 54 1.60 3.37 -5.37
N HIS A 55 0.49 2.64 -5.36
CA HIS A 55 0.37 1.33 -4.71
C HIS A 55 1.24 0.26 -5.38
N THR A 56 1.26 0.20 -6.73
CA THR A 56 2.18 -0.70 -7.48
C THR A 56 3.64 -0.34 -7.26
N ALA A 57 3.97 0.95 -7.15
CA ALA A 57 5.33 1.40 -6.88
C ALA A 57 5.80 1.10 -5.44
N THR A 58 4.87 1.00 -4.49
CA THR A 58 5.18 0.72 -3.07
C THR A 58 5.17 -0.78 -2.76
N GLY A 59 4.44 -1.59 -3.53
CA GLY A 59 4.32 -3.05 -3.36
C GLY A 59 5.58 -3.86 -3.71
N ASP A 60 6.58 -3.27 -4.37
CA ASP A 60 7.89 -3.91 -4.65
C ASP A 60 8.92 -3.66 -3.52
N SER A 61 8.50 -3.02 -2.42
CA SER A 61 9.28 -3.02 -1.18
C SER A 61 8.83 -4.20 -0.33
N THR A 62 9.38 -5.39 -0.59
CA THR A 62 9.38 -6.47 0.41
C THR A 62 9.85 -5.89 1.74
N PRO A 63 9.05 -5.92 2.82
CA PRO A 63 9.60 -5.70 4.14
C PRO A 63 10.42 -6.95 4.44
N ASP A 64 11.74 -6.84 4.30
CA ASP A 64 12.69 -7.80 4.87
C ASP A 64 12.62 -7.66 6.40
N THR A 65 11.55 -8.17 6.99
CA THR A 65 11.44 -8.44 8.41
C THR A 65 11.79 -9.90 8.64
N GLY A 66 13.04 -10.25 8.33
CA GLY A 66 13.69 -11.42 8.91
C GLY A 66 13.99 -11.15 10.39
N ASP A 67 12.95 -11.23 11.22
CA ASP A 67 13.09 -11.33 12.66
C ASP A 67 13.18 -12.82 13.03
N GLU A 68 14.41 -13.35 13.12
CA GLU A 68 14.70 -14.61 13.80
C GLU A 68 15.58 -14.34 15.04
N HIS A 69 14.90 -14.19 16.17
CA HIS A 69 15.21 -14.77 17.47
C HIS A 69 16.54 -14.37 18.19
N ALA A 70 16.38 -13.56 19.23
CA ALA A 70 17.30 -13.28 20.35
C ALA A 70 17.77 -14.56 21.11
N PRO A 71 18.54 -14.47 22.23
CA PRO A 71 19.63 -13.57 22.65
C PRO A 71 20.85 -14.38 23.16
N ASP A 72 22.08 -14.11 22.71
CA ASP A 72 23.26 -14.73 23.35
C ASP A 72 23.93 -13.79 24.37
N THR A 73 23.76 -14.18 25.63
CA THR A 73 24.36 -13.61 26.82
C THR A 73 25.82 -14.05 26.93
N THR A 74 26.77 -13.14 26.71
CA THR A 74 28.09 -13.17 27.36
C THR A 74 28.46 -11.70 27.63
N SER A 75 28.05 -11.14 28.76
CA SER A 75 28.86 -11.15 29.99
C SER A 75 30.32 -10.83 29.71
N ASP A 76 30.64 -9.53 29.65
CA ASP A 76 31.88 -9.01 30.22
C ASP A 76 31.57 -7.69 30.92
N HIS A 77 31.25 -7.82 32.21
CA HIS A 77 31.49 -6.76 33.17
C HIS A 77 33.00 -6.51 33.22
N ASN A 78 33.43 -5.32 32.85
CA ASN A 78 34.56 -4.72 33.55
C ASN A 78 34.37 -3.21 33.67
N GLY A 79 33.46 -2.84 34.57
CA GLY A 79 33.56 -1.58 35.29
C GLY A 79 34.41 -1.82 36.52
N ASP A 80 35.62 -1.26 36.56
CA ASP A 80 36.38 -0.94 37.76
C ASP A 80 37.62 -0.14 37.31
N GLN A 81 38.09 0.92 37.95
CA GLN A 81 37.56 1.84 38.94
C GLN A 81 38.54 3.03 38.92
N SER A 82 38.08 4.17 39.43
CA SER A 82 38.82 5.40 39.71
C SER A 82 40.28 5.23 40.16
N HIS A 83 41.16 6.15 39.72
CA HIS A 83 41.94 7.05 40.60
C HIS A 83 42.69 8.12 39.79
#